data_AF-A0A3Q0QYY0-F1
#
_entry.id   AF-A0A3Q0QYY0-F1
#
_cell.length_a   1.000
_cell.length_b   1.000
_cell.length_c   1.000
_cell.angle_alpha   90.00
_cell.angle_beta   90.00
_cell.angle_gamma   90.00
#
_symmetry.space_group_name_H-M   'P 1'
#
loop_
_entity.id
_entity.type
_entity.pdbx_description
1 polymer ?
#
loop_
_entity_poly.entity_id
_entity_poly.type
_entity_poly.pdbx_seq_one_letter_code
_entity_poly.pdbx_strand_id
1 'polypeptide(L)'
;LCFVCVWYQAYFLPLYNKVLEASLVKMMGKADIWLIRTYWDYEFPRPFLPNFKFVGGLHCRPAKPLPEDMDEFVQSSGDDGIVVFTLGSMINNITKEKANMIASALAQIPQKVLWRYRGEKPETLGANTRIYDWIPQNDLLGHPKTRAFITHGGTNGIYEAIYHGVPMLGIPMFADQPDNMIHMKAKGAAVILNLNFMTTEDLRDAITTVINDKSYKENAMRLSSIHHDRPMSALDEAVFWIEFTVRNKGAKYLRVQAHELTWYQYHSLDVLGFLLTLALLLIFTFIKTCSFCWHRCCGRKGKPKRKAE
;
A
#
# COMPACT_ATOMS: atom_id res chain seq x y z
N LEU A 1 11.81 6.80 5.31
CA LEU A 1 12.05 6.21 3.97
C LEU A 1 11.25 4.91 3.89
N CYS A 2 10.22 4.87 3.05
CA CYS A 2 9.29 3.73 2.94
C CYS A 2 9.97 2.55 2.22
N PHE A 3 9.81 1.33 2.73
CA PHE A 3 10.43 0.09 2.20
C PHE A 3 10.11 -0.14 0.71
N VAL A 4 8.93 0.30 0.24
CA VAL A 4 8.50 0.26 -1.17
C VAL A 4 9.41 1.09 -2.07
N CYS A 5 9.92 2.22 -1.58
CA CYS A 5 10.80 3.11 -2.34
C CYS A 5 12.19 2.49 -2.55
N VAL A 6 12.70 1.75 -1.55
CA VAL A 6 14.00 1.07 -1.63
C VAL A 6 13.96 -0.10 -2.61
N TRP A 7 12.87 -0.88 -2.62
CA TRP A 7 12.74 -2.05 -3.49
C TRP A 7 12.58 -1.66 -4.97
N TYR A 8 11.76 -0.64 -5.26
CA TYR A 8 11.61 -0.08 -6.61
C TYR A 8 12.93 0.50 -7.13
N GLN A 9 13.70 1.12 -6.24
CA GLN A 9 14.99 1.73 -6.53
C GLN A 9 16.14 0.73 -6.71
N ALA A 10 16.10 -0.40 -6.00
CA ALA A 10 17.14 -1.44 -6.09
C ALA A 10 16.95 -2.39 -7.28
N TYR A 11 15.71 -2.76 -7.63
CA TYR A 11 15.48 -3.83 -8.63
C TYR A 11 14.98 -3.33 -9.98
N PHE A 12 14.08 -2.34 -10.01
CA PHE A 12 13.47 -1.88 -11.26
C PHE A 12 14.26 -0.74 -11.90
N LEU A 13 14.72 0.23 -11.11
CA LEU A 13 15.48 1.39 -11.62
C LEU A 13 16.74 1.03 -12.45
N PRO A 14 17.56 0.03 -12.08
CA PRO A 14 18.70 -0.37 -12.90
C PRO A 14 18.30 -1.03 -14.22
N LEU A 15 17.19 -1.77 -14.24
CA LEU A 15 16.66 -2.41 -15.44
C LEU A 15 16.08 -1.37 -16.41
N TYR A 16 15.32 -0.41 -15.88
CA TYR A 16 14.75 0.68 -16.67
C TYR A 16 15.81 1.66 -17.19
N ASN A 17 16.81 2.03 -16.39
CA ASN A 17 17.89 2.91 -16.83
C ASN A 17 18.83 2.27 -17.87
N LYS A 18 18.83 0.92 -18.00
CA LYS A 18 19.54 0.22 -19.08
C LYS A 18 18.79 0.25 -20.42
N VAL A 19 17.47 0.39 -20.38
CA VAL A 19 16.59 0.33 -21.57
C VAL A 19 16.19 1.75 -22.03
N LEU A 20 16.09 2.70 -21.12
CA LEU A 20 15.72 4.08 -21.39
C LEU A 20 16.96 4.98 -21.35
N GLU A 21 17.20 5.76 -22.41
CA GLU A 21 18.29 6.76 -22.47
C GLU A 21 18.14 7.87 -21.40
N ALA A 22 16.95 8.02 -20.81
CA ALA A 22 16.67 8.97 -19.74
C ALA A 22 16.44 8.25 -18.40
N SER A 23 16.96 8.82 -17.31
CA SER A 23 16.70 8.36 -15.94
C SER A 23 15.20 8.25 -15.68
N LEU A 24 14.76 7.10 -15.15
CA LEU A 24 13.36 6.82 -14.79
C LEU A 24 12.75 7.98 -13.98
N VAL A 25 13.49 8.51 -13.01
CA VAL A 25 13.05 9.62 -12.15
C VAL A 25 12.73 10.88 -12.96
N LYS A 26 13.54 11.18 -13.99
CA LYS A 26 13.33 12.33 -14.87
C LYS A 26 12.12 12.13 -15.78
N MET A 27 11.87 10.89 -16.23
CA MET A 27 10.69 10.56 -17.02
C MET A 27 9.41 10.65 -16.17
N MET A 28 9.46 10.06 -14.97
CA MET A 28 8.41 10.15 -13.96
C MET A 28 8.08 11.62 -13.65
N GLY A 29 9.08 12.46 -13.37
CA GLY A 29 8.87 13.89 -13.07
C GLY A 29 8.23 14.71 -14.19
N LYS A 30 8.20 14.20 -15.43
CA LYS A 30 7.57 14.83 -16.60
C LYS A 30 6.13 14.40 -16.84
N ALA A 31 5.64 13.38 -16.13
CA ALA A 31 4.28 12.89 -16.31
C ALA A 31 3.25 13.98 -15.95
N ASP A 32 2.30 14.21 -16.86
CA ASP A 32 1.23 15.18 -16.67
C ASP A 32 0.16 14.66 -15.70
N ILE A 33 -0.18 13.37 -15.77
CA ILE A 33 -1.10 12.67 -14.86
C ILE A 33 -0.46 11.37 -14.38
N TRP A 34 -0.73 11.04 -13.13
CA TRP A 34 -0.38 9.77 -12.50
C TRP A 34 -1.63 8.94 -12.23
N LEU A 35 -1.75 7.81 -12.90
CA LEU A 35 -2.77 6.80 -12.58
C LEU A 35 -2.21 5.88 -11.48
N ILE A 36 -2.69 6.09 -10.26
CA ILE A 36 -2.27 5.34 -9.07
C ILE A 36 -3.19 4.14 -8.91
N ARG A 37 -2.65 2.92 -8.92
CA ARG A 37 -3.43 1.68 -8.86
C ARG A 37 -3.99 1.35 -7.47
N THR A 38 -4.23 2.35 -6.64
CA THR A 38 -4.82 2.20 -5.31
C THR A 38 -6.01 3.14 -5.11
N TYR A 39 -6.79 2.95 -4.04
CA TYR A 39 -7.92 3.78 -3.66
C TYR A 39 -8.08 3.83 -2.13
N TRP A 40 -8.97 4.70 -1.64
CA TRP A 40 -9.10 5.05 -0.22
C TRP A 40 -9.68 3.94 0.67
N ASP A 41 -10.38 2.98 0.07
CA ASP A 41 -10.78 1.74 0.78
C ASP A 41 -9.54 0.97 1.28
N TYR A 42 -8.40 1.09 0.62
CA TYR A 42 -7.16 0.36 0.91
C TYR A 42 -6.03 1.25 1.47
N GLU A 43 -5.87 2.48 1.00
CA GLU A 43 -4.76 3.35 1.39
C GLU A 43 -4.91 3.96 2.78
N PHE A 44 -3.79 4.42 3.35
CA PHE A 44 -3.79 5.39 4.44
C PHE A 44 -3.89 6.82 3.91
N PRO A 45 -4.58 7.73 4.63
CA PRO A 45 -4.73 9.12 4.20
C PRO A 45 -3.36 9.82 4.14
N ARG A 46 -3.10 10.53 3.03
CA ARG A 46 -1.89 11.34 2.83
C ARG A 46 -2.17 12.50 1.86
N PRO A 47 -1.44 13.62 1.95
CA PRO A 47 -1.48 14.67 0.93
C PRO A 47 -1.05 14.12 -0.44
N PHE A 48 -1.72 14.54 -1.50
CA PHE A 48 -1.38 14.19 -2.88
C PHE A 48 -1.55 15.39 -3.79
N LEU A 49 -0.86 15.37 -4.91
CA LEU A 49 -0.93 16.43 -5.90
C LEU A 49 -2.19 16.28 -6.78
N PRO A 50 -2.74 17.38 -7.32
CA PRO A 50 -3.94 17.33 -8.15
C PRO A 50 -3.83 16.40 -9.38
N ASN A 51 -2.61 16.15 -9.87
CA ASN A 51 -2.36 15.24 -10.98
C ASN A 51 -2.30 13.75 -10.62
N PHE A 52 -2.52 13.37 -9.36
CA PHE A 52 -2.61 11.97 -8.92
C PHE A 52 -4.06 11.52 -8.92
N LYS A 53 -4.38 10.50 -9.73
CA LYS A 53 -5.73 9.97 -9.94
C LYS A 53 -5.76 8.51 -9.54
N PHE A 54 -6.65 8.17 -8.63
CA PHE A 54 -6.63 6.90 -7.92
C PHE A 54 -7.57 5.91 -8.60
N VAL A 55 -7.02 4.87 -9.22
CA VAL A 55 -7.72 3.88 -10.05
C VAL A 55 -7.50 2.47 -9.51
N GLY A 56 -7.53 2.32 -8.17
CA GLY A 56 -7.52 1.01 -7.53
C GLY A 56 -8.71 0.14 -7.95
N GLY A 57 -8.47 -1.16 -8.16
CA GLY A 57 -9.51 -2.12 -8.55
C GLY A 57 -9.84 -2.20 -10.05
N LEU A 58 -8.99 -1.65 -10.93
CA LEU A 58 -9.19 -1.67 -12.40
C LEU A 58 -9.55 -3.02 -13.02
N HIS A 59 -9.04 -4.12 -12.46
CA HIS A 59 -9.23 -5.49 -12.96
C HIS A 59 -10.44 -6.20 -12.33
N CYS A 60 -11.03 -5.63 -11.28
CA CYS A 60 -12.13 -6.25 -10.56
C CYS A 60 -13.42 -6.20 -11.39
N ARG A 61 -14.22 -7.25 -11.29
CA ARG A 61 -15.46 -7.39 -12.05
C ARG A 61 -16.47 -8.24 -11.29
N PRO A 62 -17.77 -8.15 -11.61
CA PRO A 62 -18.76 -9.08 -11.10
C PRO A 62 -18.35 -10.53 -11.41
N ALA A 63 -18.65 -11.44 -10.47
CA ALA A 63 -18.36 -12.84 -10.64
C ALA A 63 -19.16 -13.44 -11.80
N LYS A 64 -18.50 -14.25 -12.60
CA LYS A 64 -19.11 -15.11 -13.61
C LYS A 64 -19.36 -16.50 -13.03
N PRO A 65 -20.26 -17.30 -13.64
CA PRO A 65 -20.41 -18.71 -13.27
C PRO A 65 -19.08 -19.47 -13.33
N LEU A 66 -18.87 -20.36 -12.36
CA LEU A 66 -17.71 -21.24 -12.31
C LEU A 66 -17.86 -22.40 -13.31
N PRO A 67 -16.75 -23.02 -13.76
CA PRO A 67 -16.79 -24.31 -14.45
C PRO A 67 -17.55 -25.35 -13.62
N GLU A 68 -18.31 -26.24 -14.28
CA GLU A 68 -19.23 -27.20 -13.63
C GLU A 68 -18.53 -28.06 -12.57
N ASP A 69 -17.37 -28.63 -12.88
CA ASP A 69 -16.57 -29.48 -11.98
C ASP A 69 -16.09 -28.75 -10.71
N MET A 70 -15.82 -27.44 -10.86
CA MET A 70 -15.41 -26.56 -9.78
C MET A 70 -16.62 -26.12 -8.96
N ASP A 71 -17.72 -25.76 -9.61
CA ASP A 71 -18.96 -25.39 -8.93
C ASP A 71 -19.49 -26.55 -8.10
N GLU A 72 -19.54 -27.78 -8.63
CA GLU A 72 -19.94 -28.98 -7.88
C GLU A 72 -19.13 -29.15 -6.58
N PHE A 73 -17.81 -28.92 -6.65
CA PHE A 73 -16.96 -28.96 -5.46
C PHE A 73 -17.28 -27.85 -4.48
N VAL A 74 -17.50 -26.63 -4.98
CA VAL A 74 -17.92 -25.49 -4.17
C VAL A 74 -19.28 -25.75 -3.52
N GLN A 75 -20.25 -26.31 -4.23
CA GLN A 75 -21.57 -26.63 -3.70
C GLN A 75 -21.50 -27.73 -2.62
N SER A 76 -20.61 -28.73 -2.80
CA SER A 76 -20.39 -29.81 -1.83
C SER A 76 -19.88 -29.35 -0.46
N SER A 77 -19.54 -28.06 -0.30
CA SER A 77 -19.12 -27.48 0.98
C SER A 77 -20.25 -27.24 1.99
N GLY A 78 -21.53 -27.43 1.59
CA GLY A 78 -22.65 -27.19 2.50
C GLY A 78 -22.65 -25.77 3.07
N ASP A 79 -22.96 -25.62 4.36
CA ASP A 79 -23.03 -24.32 5.03
C ASP A 79 -21.65 -23.77 5.43
N ASP A 80 -20.66 -24.66 5.60
CA ASP A 80 -19.29 -24.31 5.96
C ASP A 80 -18.65 -23.38 4.91
N GLY A 81 -18.98 -23.60 3.63
CA GLY A 81 -18.52 -22.78 2.52
C GLY A 81 -17.07 -23.08 2.13
N ILE A 82 -16.45 -22.14 1.41
CA ILE A 82 -15.14 -22.34 0.78
C ILE A 82 -14.08 -21.34 1.26
N VAL A 83 -12.84 -21.80 1.18
CA VAL A 83 -11.63 -20.98 1.29
C VAL A 83 -10.91 -20.99 -0.05
N VAL A 84 -10.57 -19.80 -0.55
CA VAL A 84 -9.74 -19.65 -1.74
C VAL A 84 -8.31 -19.44 -1.28
N PHE A 85 -7.35 -20.18 -1.83
CA PHE A 85 -5.94 -20.06 -1.45
C PHE A 85 -5.03 -19.91 -2.66
N THR A 86 -4.23 -18.83 -2.70
CA THR A 86 -3.07 -18.74 -3.60
C THR A 86 -1.96 -17.85 -3.06
N LEU A 87 -0.71 -18.18 -3.42
CA LEU A 87 0.45 -17.31 -3.17
C LEU A 87 0.87 -16.50 -4.42
N GLY A 88 -0.05 -16.31 -5.36
CA GLY A 88 0.18 -15.52 -6.58
C GLY A 88 0.96 -16.26 -7.66
N SER A 89 1.09 -15.66 -8.85
CA SER A 89 1.62 -16.33 -10.04
C SER A 89 3.13 -16.52 -10.06
N MET A 90 3.86 -15.77 -9.23
CA MET A 90 5.32 -15.76 -9.20
C MET A 90 5.89 -16.84 -8.27
N ILE A 91 5.09 -17.32 -7.32
CA ILE A 91 5.47 -18.42 -6.42
C ILE A 91 4.88 -19.70 -6.99
N ASN A 92 5.73 -20.48 -7.66
CA ASN A 92 5.31 -21.73 -8.30
C ASN A 92 5.36 -22.92 -7.33
N ASN A 93 6.28 -22.89 -6.37
CA ASN A 93 6.42 -23.92 -5.34
C ASN A 93 6.87 -23.30 -4.00
N ILE A 94 6.68 -24.08 -2.95
CA ILE A 94 7.27 -23.90 -1.63
C ILE A 94 7.97 -25.22 -1.27
N THR A 95 8.76 -25.25 -0.19
CA THR A 95 9.41 -26.51 0.20
C THR A 95 8.37 -27.57 0.54
N LYS A 96 8.72 -28.85 0.35
CA LYS A 96 7.82 -29.97 0.62
C LYS A 96 7.30 -29.96 2.06
N GLU A 97 8.16 -29.61 3.01
CA GLU A 97 7.81 -29.49 4.43
C GLU A 97 6.75 -28.40 4.66
N LYS A 98 6.89 -27.24 4.01
CA LYS A 98 5.91 -26.15 4.13
C LYS A 98 4.61 -26.48 3.41
N ALA A 99 4.68 -27.16 2.26
CA ALA A 99 3.49 -27.61 1.53
C ALA A 99 2.69 -28.63 2.34
N ASN A 100 3.36 -29.61 2.97
CA ASN A 100 2.74 -30.58 3.86
C ASN A 100 2.19 -29.92 5.13
N MET A 101 2.91 -28.98 5.75
CA MET A 101 2.40 -28.24 6.91
C MET A 101 1.10 -27.48 6.58
N ILE A 102 1.07 -26.77 5.44
CA ILE A 102 -0.13 -26.06 5.01
C ILE A 102 -1.27 -27.05 4.70
N ALA A 103 -1.00 -28.11 3.94
CA ALA A 103 -2.00 -29.11 3.62
C ALA A 103 -2.61 -29.77 4.87
N SER A 104 -1.78 -30.06 5.89
CA SER A 104 -2.23 -30.58 7.17
C SER A 104 -3.15 -29.62 7.93
N ALA A 105 -2.92 -28.31 7.82
CA ALA A 105 -3.77 -27.30 8.46
C ALA A 105 -5.12 -27.19 7.73
N LEU A 106 -5.07 -27.16 6.39
CA LEU A 106 -6.27 -27.13 5.54
C LEU A 106 -7.12 -28.39 5.71
N ALA A 107 -6.52 -29.54 5.98
CA ALA A 107 -7.26 -30.78 6.25
C ALA A 107 -8.06 -30.75 7.57
N GLN A 108 -7.75 -29.83 8.48
CA GLN A 108 -8.38 -29.73 9.80
C GLN A 108 -9.57 -28.76 9.85
N ILE A 109 -9.83 -28.02 8.77
CA ILE A 109 -10.99 -27.11 8.69
C ILE A 109 -12.15 -27.76 7.93
N PRO A 110 -13.41 -27.45 8.27
CA PRO A 110 -14.57 -28.06 7.63
C PRO A 110 -14.82 -27.52 6.21
N GLN A 111 -14.28 -26.33 5.87
CA GLN A 111 -14.46 -25.71 4.55
C GLN A 111 -13.85 -26.56 3.43
N LYS A 112 -14.43 -26.46 2.24
CA LYS A 112 -13.73 -26.88 1.03
C LYS A 112 -12.69 -25.83 0.64
N VAL A 113 -11.52 -26.28 0.22
CA VAL A 113 -10.40 -25.39 -0.11
C VAL A 113 -10.04 -25.54 -1.58
N LEU A 114 -10.05 -24.42 -2.30
CA LEU A 114 -9.54 -24.34 -3.66
C LEU A 114 -8.16 -23.69 -3.62
N TRP A 115 -7.14 -24.52 -3.78
CA TRP A 115 -5.75 -24.11 -3.64
C TRP A 115 -5.07 -24.06 -5.00
N ARG A 116 -4.74 -22.85 -5.46
CA ARG A 116 -3.87 -22.69 -6.62
C ARG A 116 -2.42 -22.95 -6.23
N TYR A 117 -1.85 -24.04 -6.73
CA TYR A 117 -0.49 -24.49 -6.42
C TYR A 117 0.07 -25.36 -7.54
N ARG A 118 1.33 -25.12 -7.93
CA ARG A 118 2.02 -25.81 -9.04
C ARG A 118 3.21 -26.66 -8.60
N GLY A 119 3.43 -26.78 -7.29
CA GLY A 119 4.49 -27.62 -6.75
C GLY A 119 4.07 -29.08 -6.62
N GLU A 120 4.95 -29.90 -6.04
CA GLU A 120 4.65 -31.31 -5.73
C GLU A 120 3.43 -31.40 -4.81
N LYS A 121 2.46 -32.25 -5.19
CA LYS A 121 1.25 -32.49 -4.39
C LYS A 121 1.65 -32.90 -2.96
N PRO A 122 1.18 -32.20 -1.92
CA PRO A 122 1.45 -32.56 -0.53
C PRO A 122 0.92 -33.96 -0.19
N GLU A 123 1.68 -34.71 0.59
CA GLU A 123 1.31 -36.04 1.09
C GLU A 123 0.16 -35.97 2.10
N THR A 124 0.07 -34.86 2.83
CA THR A 124 -0.94 -34.61 3.87
C THR A 124 -2.18 -33.87 3.34
N LEU A 125 -2.42 -33.88 2.02
CA LEU A 125 -3.56 -33.21 1.42
C LEU A 125 -4.89 -33.87 1.82
N GLY A 126 -5.72 -33.14 2.56
CA GLY A 126 -7.06 -33.59 2.97
C GLY A 126 -8.06 -33.65 1.81
N ALA A 127 -9.09 -34.50 1.95
CA ALA A 127 -10.16 -34.68 0.95
C ALA A 127 -11.06 -33.43 0.76
N ASN A 128 -10.98 -32.47 1.66
CA ASN A 128 -11.66 -31.17 1.56
C ASN A 128 -10.88 -30.16 0.69
N THR A 129 -9.66 -30.46 0.27
CA THR A 129 -8.82 -29.54 -0.52
C THR A 129 -8.60 -30.07 -1.93
N ARG A 130 -8.84 -29.22 -2.94
CA ARG A 130 -8.46 -29.48 -4.34
C ARG A 130 -7.38 -28.51 -4.78
N ILE A 131 -6.36 -29.05 -5.46
CA ILE A 131 -5.25 -28.28 -6.04
C ILE A 131 -5.54 -27.99 -7.50
N TYR A 132 -5.25 -26.77 -7.92
CA TYR A 132 -5.41 -26.31 -9.30
C TYR A 132 -4.15 -25.58 -9.78
N ASP A 133 -3.80 -25.75 -11.06
CA ASP A 133 -2.75 -24.93 -11.69
C ASP A 133 -3.16 -23.48 -11.88
N TRP A 134 -4.47 -23.26 -12.02
CA TRP A 134 -5.11 -21.97 -12.20
C TRP A 134 -6.52 -21.99 -11.64
N ILE A 135 -6.96 -20.87 -11.06
CA ILE A 135 -8.32 -20.69 -10.54
C ILE A 135 -8.90 -19.38 -11.08
N PRO A 136 -10.21 -19.31 -11.36
CA PRO A 136 -10.89 -18.06 -11.67
C PRO A 136 -11.08 -17.24 -10.38
N GLN A 137 -9.98 -16.66 -9.86
CA GLN A 137 -9.92 -16.07 -8.52
C GLN A 137 -11.01 -15.03 -8.26
N ASN A 138 -11.20 -14.06 -9.16
CA ASN A 138 -12.28 -13.07 -9.04
C ASN A 138 -13.66 -13.72 -8.88
N ASP A 139 -13.94 -14.75 -9.69
CA ASP A 139 -15.24 -15.40 -9.75
C ASP A 139 -15.47 -16.27 -8.49
N LEU A 140 -14.43 -16.94 -7.99
CA LEU A 140 -14.47 -17.62 -6.69
C LEU A 140 -14.66 -16.64 -5.53
N LEU A 141 -13.94 -15.51 -5.52
CA LEU A 141 -14.08 -14.51 -4.45
C LEU A 141 -15.47 -13.89 -4.43
N GLY A 142 -16.12 -13.72 -5.57
CA GLY A 142 -17.52 -13.27 -5.64
C GLY A 142 -18.56 -14.37 -5.46
N HIS A 143 -18.16 -15.61 -5.21
CA HIS A 143 -19.10 -16.70 -4.98
C HIS A 143 -19.71 -16.60 -3.56
N PRO A 144 -21.04 -16.78 -3.38
CA PRO A 144 -21.72 -16.61 -2.09
C PRO A 144 -21.21 -17.53 -0.96
N LYS A 145 -20.62 -18.68 -1.31
CA LYS A 145 -20.03 -19.63 -0.35
C LYS A 145 -18.63 -19.24 0.12
N THR A 146 -17.99 -18.21 -0.43
CA THR A 146 -16.64 -17.82 -0.05
C THR A 146 -16.61 -17.19 1.33
N ARG A 147 -15.81 -17.78 2.23
CA ARG A 147 -15.68 -17.33 3.62
C ARG A 147 -14.40 -16.55 3.86
N ALA A 148 -13.29 -16.98 3.29
CA ALA A 148 -11.99 -16.35 3.47
C ALA A 148 -11.09 -16.52 2.24
N PHE A 149 -10.14 -15.60 2.11
CA PHE A 149 -9.11 -15.64 1.09
C PHE A 149 -7.71 -15.72 1.73
N ILE A 150 -7.03 -16.86 1.53
CA ILE A 150 -5.62 -17.00 1.90
C ILE A 150 -4.78 -16.48 0.74
N THR A 151 -3.95 -15.47 1.01
CA THR A 151 -3.25 -14.71 -0.04
C THR A 151 -1.85 -14.33 0.35
N HIS A 152 -0.95 -14.25 -0.63
CA HIS A 152 0.34 -13.59 -0.47
C HIS A 152 0.26 -12.06 -0.27
N GLY A 153 -0.90 -11.42 -0.45
CA GLY A 153 -1.03 -9.97 -0.27
C GLY A 153 -0.60 -9.12 -1.47
N GLY A 154 -0.57 -9.71 -2.68
CA GLY A 154 -0.42 -8.93 -3.91
C GLY A 154 -1.63 -8.00 -4.14
N THR A 155 -1.38 -6.76 -4.59
CA THR A 155 -2.40 -5.71 -4.70
C THR A 155 -3.62 -6.12 -5.52
N ASN A 156 -3.44 -6.88 -6.61
CA ASN A 156 -4.57 -7.31 -7.44
C ASN A 156 -5.51 -8.25 -6.67
N GLY A 157 -4.97 -9.22 -5.95
CA GLY A 157 -5.78 -10.14 -5.15
C GLY A 157 -6.45 -9.44 -3.96
N ILE A 158 -5.80 -8.44 -3.37
CA ILE A 158 -6.41 -7.59 -2.33
C ILE A 158 -7.62 -6.86 -2.88
N TYR A 159 -7.52 -6.22 -4.05
CA TYR A 159 -8.67 -5.52 -4.62
C TYR A 159 -9.81 -6.46 -5.01
N GLU A 160 -9.53 -7.66 -5.51
CA GLU A 160 -10.61 -8.65 -5.77
C GLU A 160 -11.30 -9.04 -4.46
N ALA A 161 -10.55 -9.21 -3.37
CA ALA A 161 -11.11 -9.51 -2.06
C ALA A 161 -11.92 -8.34 -1.49
N ILE A 162 -11.43 -7.10 -1.61
CA ILE A 162 -12.17 -5.89 -1.22
C ILE A 162 -13.44 -5.76 -2.06
N TYR A 163 -13.34 -5.88 -3.38
CA TYR A 163 -14.47 -5.75 -4.30
C TYR A 163 -15.62 -6.69 -3.92
N HIS A 164 -15.30 -7.95 -3.57
CA HIS A 164 -16.28 -8.96 -3.17
C HIS A 164 -16.53 -9.05 -1.65
N GLY A 165 -15.91 -8.17 -0.85
CA GLY A 165 -16.07 -8.11 0.60
C GLY A 165 -15.63 -9.38 1.34
N VAL A 166 -14.55 -10.03 0.88
CA VAL A 166 -14.00 -11.27 1.46
C VAL A 166 -12.86 -10.93 2.42
N PRO A 167 -12.90 -11.38 3.69
CA PRO A 167 -11.79 -11.18 4.62
C PRO A 167 -10.60 -12.09 4.28
N MET A 168 -9.41 -11.70 4.72
CA MET A 168 -8.17 -12.31 4.25
C MET A 168 -7.31 -12.90 5.37
N LEU A 169 -6.56 -13.93 5.02
CA LEU A 169 -5.38 -14.37 5.76
C LEU A 169 -4.16 -14.16 4.87
N GLY A 170 -3.27 -13.26 5.28
CA GLY A 170 -2.07 -12.89 4.55
C GLY A 170 -0.87 -13.75 4.91
N ILE A 171 -0.16 -14.24 3.90
CA ILE A 171 1.14 -14.90 4.02
C ILE A 171 2.13 -14.19 3.07
N PRO A 172 2.63 -12.99 3.43
CA PRO A 172 3.50 -12.21 2.56
C PRO A 172 4.79 -12.94 2.21
N MET A 173 5.19 -12.86 0.93
CA MET A 173 6.37 -13.54 0.41
C MET A 173 7.51 -12.57 0.10
N PHE A 174 7.25 -11.45 -0.58
CA PHE A 174 8.29 -10.49 -1.00
C PHE A 174 7.72 -9.13 -1.45
N ALA A 175 8.63 -8.20 -1.80
CA ALA A 175 8.32 -6.87 -2.32
C ALA A 175 7.38 -6.05 -1.41
N ASP A 176 6.29 -5.54 -1.97
CA ASP A 176 5.27 -4.71 -1.33
C ASP A 176 4.26 -5.50 -0.50
N GLN A 177 4.23 -6.83 -0.63
CA GLN A 177 3.23 -7.69 0.01
C GLN A 177 3.13 -7.54 1.54
N PRO A 178 4.24 -7.44 2.31
CA PRO A 178 4.14 -7.23 3.76
C PRO A 178 3.45 -5.90 4.10
N ASP A 179 3.78 -4.84 3.38
CA ASP A 179 3.18 -3.50 3.55
C ASP A 179 1.70 -3.52 3.17
N ASN A 180 1.36 -4.19 2.07
CA ASN A 180 -0.02 -4.36 1.65
C ASN A 180 -0.87 -5.06 2.71
N MET A 181 -0.33 -6.10 3.35
CA MET A 181 -1.03 -6.81 4.41
C MET A 181 -1.15 -5.99 5.70
N ILE A 182 -0.19 -5.11 6.01
CA ILE A 182 -0.30 -4.17 7.14
C ILE A 182 -1.51 -3.25 6.96
N HIS A 183 -1.76 -2.74 5.74
CA HIS A 183 -2.95 -1.93 5.45
C HIS A 183 -4.24 -2.70 5.74
N MET A 184 -4.34 -3.95 5.27
CA MET A 184 -5.53 -4.78 5.48
C MET A 184 -5.74 -5.16 6.95
N LYS A 185 -4.65 -5.44 7.68
CA LYS A 185 -4.69 -5.69 9.12
C LYS A 185 -5.13 -4.46 9.89
N ALA A 186 -4.61 -3.28 9.56
CA ALA A 186 -5.00 -2.02 10.20
C ALA A 186 -6.48 -1.68 9.98
N LYS A 187 -7.08 -2.15 8.87
CA LYS A 187 -8.52 -2.03 8.59
C LYS A 187 -9.36 -3.14 9.21
N GLY A 188 -8.76 -4.06 9.97
CA GLY A 188 -9.46 -5.17 10.62
C GLY A 188 -10.03 -6.19 9.64
N ALA A 189 -9.52 -6.25 8.41
CA ALA A 189 -10.01 -7.16 7.35
C ALA A 189 -9.04 -8.31 7.06
N ALA A 190 -7.92 -8.39 7.79
CA ALA A 190 -6.97 -9.48 7.63
C ALA A 190 -6.17 -9.86 8.89
N VAL A 191 -5.80 -11.15 8.96
CA VAL A 191 -4.73 -11.68 9.82
C VAL A 191 -3.46 -11.86 8.98
N ILE A 192 -2.28 -11.76 9.60
CA ILE A 192 -0.99 -11.94 8.92
C ILE A 192 -0.21 -13.06 9.60
N LEU A 193 0.22 -14.04 8.83
CA LEU A 193 1.17 -15.08 9.24
C LEU A 193 2.48 -14.95 8.47
N ASN A 194 3.54 -15.51 9.04
CA ASN A 194 4.84 -15.61 8.39
C ASN A 194 5.12 -17.06 8.01
N LEU A 195 5.27 -17.34 6.72
CA LEU A 195 5.47 -18.70 6.21
C LEU A 195 6.63 -19.43 6.89
N ASN A 196 7.70 -18.72 7.24
CA ASN A 196 8.89 -19.33 7.83
C ASN A 196 8.65 -19.82 9.25
N PHE A 197 7.81 -19.14 10.03
CA PHE A 197 7.63 -19.39 11.46
C PHE A 197 6.29 -20.05 11.80
N MET A 198 5.28 -19.91 10.94
CA MET A 198 3.94 -20.46 11.22
C MET A 198 3.97 -21.99 11.27
N THR A 199 3.19 -22.53 12.20
CA THR A 199 2.89 -23.95 12.37
C THR A 199 1.56 -24.31 11.70
N THR A 200 1.25 -25.61 11.70
CA THR A 200 -0.04 -26.14 11.24
C THR A 200 -1.19 -25.51 12.04
N GLU A 201 -1.02 -25.44 13.36
CA GLU A 201 -1.98 -24.93 14.32
C GLU A 201 -2.20 -23.43 14.12
N ASP A 202 -1.12 -22.65 13.94
CA ASP A 202 -1.22 -21.21 13.68
C ASP A 202 -2.07 -20.93 12.43
N LEU A 203 -1.87 -21.69 11.35
CA LEU A 203 -2.64 -21.51 10.12
C LEU A 203 -4.11 -21.90 10.32
N ARG A 204 -4.39 -23.06 10.93
CA ARG A 204 -5.77 -23.50 11.23
C ARG A 204 -6.50 -22.47 12.09
N ASP A 205 -5.88 -22.01 13.16
CA ASP A 205 -6.49 -21.10 14.13
C ASP A 205 -6.72 -19.73 13.53
N ALA A 206 -5.80 -19.24 12.70
CA ALA A 206 -5.97 -17.99 11.99
C ALA A 206 -7.08 -18.07 10.92
N ILE A 207 -7.22 -19.19 10.18
CA ILE A 207 -8.34 -19.39 9.25
C ILE A 207 -9.67 -19.39 10.03
N THR A 208 -9.72 -20.17 11.12
CA THR A 208 -10.89 -20.27 11.99
C THR A 208 -11.30 -18.91 12.54
N THR A 209 -10.32 -18.11 12.97
CA THR A 209 -10.53 -16.75 13.48
C THR A 209 -11.12 -15.84 12.40
N VAL A 210 -10.51 -15.79 11.21
CA VAL A 210 -10.97 -14.92 10.10
C VAL A 210 -12.39 -15.27 9.64
N ILE A 211 -12.78 -16.55 9.72
CA ILE A 211 -14.10 -17.02 9.32
C ILE A 211 -15.15 -16.76 10.42
N ASN A 212 -14.83 -17.02 11.68
CA ASN A 212 -15.82 -17.03 12.78
C ASN A 212 -15.96 -15.69 13.51
N ASP A 213 -14.90 -14.88 13.56
CA ASP A 213 -14.99 -13.53 14.10
C ASP A 213 -15.62 -12.61 13.06
N LYS A 214 -16.88 -12.24 13.31
CA LYS A 214 -17.71 -11.43 12.42
C LYS A 214 -17.07 -10.09 12.07
N SER A 215 -16.21 -9.54 12.92
CA SER A 215 -15.57 -8.25 12.69
C SER A 215 -14.76 -8.23 11.39
N TYR A 216 -14.09 -9.33 11.03
CA TYR A 216 -13.33 -9.41 9.78
C TYR A 216 -14.23 -9.31 8.56
N LYS A 217 -15.35 -10.06 8.55
CA LYS A 217 -16.32 -10.02 7.45
C LYS A 217 -17.02 -8.67 7.37
N GLU A 218 -17.43 -8.10 8.50
CA GLU A 218 -18.05 -6.78 8.58
C GLU A 218 -17.12 -5.68 8.05
N ASN A 219 -15.84 -5.71 8.45
CA ASN A 219 -14.84 -4.79 7.94
C ASN A 219 -14.61 -4.98 6.44
N ALA A 220 -14.46 -6.22 5.95
CA ALA A 220 -14.31 -6.48 4.52
C ALA A 220 -15.52 -5.98 3.70
N MET A 221 -16.74 -6.20 4.18
CA MET A 221 -17.97 -5.68 3.55
C MET A 221 -18.03 -4.14 3.60
N ARG A 222 -17.56 -3.52 4.70
CA ARG A 222 -17.44 -2.06 4.79
C ARG A 222 -16.48 -1.51 3.74
N LEU A 223 -15.33 -2.15 3.55
CA LEU A 223 -14.37 -1.77 2.51
C LEU A 223 -14.94 -1.97 1.11
N SER A 224 -15.65 -3.07 0.87
CA SER A 224 -16.38 -3.32 -0.39
C SER A 224 -17.37 -2.20 -0.69
N SER A 225 -18.19 -1.81 0.30
CA SER A 225 -19.14 -0.71 0.16
C SER A 225 -18.44 0.59 -0.24
N ILE A 226 -17.35 0.96 0.43
CA ILE A 226 -16.56 2.17 0.09
C ILE A 226 -15.93 2.05 -1.31
N HIS A 227 -15.50 0.85 -1.70
CA HIS A 227 -14.89 0.61 -3.00
C HIS A 227 -15.89 0.79 -4.16
N HIS A 228 -17.15 0.39 -3.94
CA HIS A 228 -18.23 0.57 -4.91
C HIS A 228 -18.86 1.96 -4.86
N ASP A 229 -18.82 2.64 -3.69
CA ASP A 229 -19.32 4.00 -3.50
C ASP A 229 -18.36 5.04 -4.09
N ARG A 230 -18.30 5.05 -5.41
CA ARG A 230 -17.45 5.95 -6.20
C ARG A 230 -18.28 6.58 -7.31
N PRO A 231 -17.98 7.84 -7.69
CA PRO A 231 -18.74 8.55 -8.72
C PRO A 231 -18.59 7.91 -10.11
N MET A 232 -17.48 7.21 -10.37
CA MET A 232 -17.18 6.49 -11.60
C MET A 232 -16.44 5.20 -11.26
N SER A 233 -16.55 4.20 -12.14
CA SER A 233 -15.75 2.98 -12.00
C SER A 233 -14.26 3.31 -12.14
N ALA A 234 -13.38 2.47 -11.56
CA ALA A 234 -11.93 2.67 -11.65
C ALA A 234 -11.43 2.71 -13.11
N LEU A 235 -12.06 1.92 -13.99
CA LEU A 235 -11.74 1.90 -15.41
C LEU A 235 -12.18 3.18 -16.12
N ASP A 236 -13.41 3.62 -15.88
CA ASP A 236 -13.93 4.85 -16.48
C ASP A 236 -13.15 6.08 -16.00
N GLU A 237 -12.72 6.11 -14.74
CA GLU A 237 -11.85 7.16 -14.21
C GLU A 237 -10.49 7.18 -14.91
N ALA A 238 -9.87 6.02 -15.13
CA ALA A 238 -8.61 5.93 -15.87
C ALA A 238 -8.78 6.43 -17.32
N VAL A 239 -9.81 5.96 -18.02
CA VAL A 239 -10.13 6.36 -19.40
C VAL A 239 -10.36 7.87 -19.47
N PHE A 240 -11.19 8.41 -18.56
CA PHE A 240 -11.49 9.83 -18.49
C PHE A 240 -10.21 10.68 -18.39
N TRP A 241 -9.29 10.33 -17.47
CA TRP A 241 -8.09 11.14 -17.26
C TRP A 241 -7.07 11.01 -18.40
N ILE A 242 -7.02 9.86 -19.07
CA ILE A 242 -6.24 9.68 -20.31
C ILE A 242 -6.81 10.59 -21.40
N GLU A 243 -8.11 10.51 -21.68
CA GLU A 243 -8.77 11.32 -22.70
C GLU A 243 -8.72 12.82 -22.38
N PHE A 244 -8.90 13.19 -21.11
CA PHE A 244 -8.74 14.55 -20.63
C PHE A 244 -7.37 15.11 -20.97
N THR A 245 -6.30 14.35 -20.71
CA THR A 245 -4.93 14.78 -20.98
C THR A 245 -4.70 14.98 -22.48
N VAL A 246 -5.18 14.05 -23.31
CA VAL A 246 -5.07 14.14 -24.77
C VAL A 246 -5.85 15.36 -25.31
N ARG A 247 -7.12 15.49 -24.91
CA ARG A 247 -8.02 16.58 -25.35
C ARG A 247 -7.49 17.96 -25.00
N ASN A 248 -6.84 18.11 -23.85
CA ASN A 248 -6.26 19.38 -23.40
C ASN A 248 -4.80 19.58 -23.83
N LYS A 249 -4.22 18.67 -24.62
CA LYS A 249 -2.81 18.72 -25.06
C LYS A 249 -1.83 18.77 -23.87
N GLY A 250 -2.15 18.03 -22.81
CA GLY A 250 -1.40 17.95 -21.57
C GLY A 250 -2.18 18.48 -20.35
N ALA A 251 -1.55 18.35 -19.18
CA ALA A 251 -2.14 18.77 -17.90
C ALA A 251 -1.10 19.41 -16.96
N LYS A 252 -0.14 20.15 -17.52
CA LYS A 252 1.00 20.73 -16.77
C LYS A 252 0.58 21.59 -15.57
N TYR A 253 -0.55 22.28 -15.65
CA TYR A 253 -1.08 23.12 -14.56
C TYR A 253 -1.56 22.32 -13.33
N LEU A 254 -1.72 20.99 -13.46
CA LEU A 254 -2.00 20.10 -12.33
C LEU A 254 -0.73 19.56 -11.66
N ARG A 255 0.44 19.78 -12.28
CA ARG A 255 1.74 19.34 -11.74
C ARG A 255 2.24 20.32 -10.69
N VAL A 256 3.02 19.81 -9.76
CA VAL A 256 3.73 20.64 -8.78
C VAL A 256 4.88 21.41 -9.45
N GLN A 257 5.02 22.69 -9.11
CA GLN A 257 6.11 23.53 -9.62
C GLN A 257 7.49 23.08 -9.12
N ALA A 258 7.54 22.31 -8.03
CA ALA A 258 8.76 21.80 -7.43
C ALA A 258 9.69 21.05 -8.39
N HIS A 259 9.15 20.45 -9.46
CA HIS A 259 9.97 19.77 -10.48
C HIS A 259 10.81 20.72 -11.34
N GLU A 260 10.47 22.00 -11.38
CA GLU A 260 11.12 23.02 -12.20
C GLU A 260 11.96 23.99 -11.34
N LEU A 261 11.96 23.83 -10.00
CA LEU A 261 12.74 24.67 -9.09
C LEU A 261 14.20 24.22 -9.05
N THR A 262 15.10 25.19 -8.90
CA THR A 262 16.49 24.89 -8.55
C THR A 262 16.58 24.34 -7.13
N TRP A 263 17.63 23.58 -6.82
CA TRP A 263 17.77 22.92 -5.52
C TRP A 263 17.72 23.90 -4.34
N TYR A 264 18.26 25.11 -4.49
CA TYR A 264 18.27 26.12 -3.42
C TYR A 264 16.91 26.82 -3.26
N GLN A 265 16.15 27.01 -4.35
CA GLN A 265 14.77 27.50 -4.30
C GLN A 265 13.86 26.46 -3.63
N TYR A 266 14.01 25.19 -4.00
CA TYR A 266 13.26 24.10 -3.39
C TYR A 266 13.47 24.01 -1.87
N HIS A 267 14.70 24.23 -1.39
CA HIS A 267 15.03 24.29 0.04
C HIS A 267 14.88 25.69 0.67
N SER A 268 14.38 26.68 -0.08
CA SER A 268 14.17 28.06 0.37
C SER A 268 15.40 28.71 1.02
N LEU A 269 16.60 28.42 0.51
CA LEU A 269 17.86 28.90 1.11
C LEU A 269 18.03 30.42 1.02
N ASP A 270 17.47 31.03 -0.03
CA ASP A 270 17.36 32.48 -0.21
C ASP A 270 16.52 33.12 0.89
N VAL A 271 15.35 32.55 1.19
CA VAL A 271 14.47 33.01 2.27
C VAL A 271 15.13 32.82 3.64
N LEU A 272 15.74 31.66 3.88
CA LEU A 272 16.47 31.40 5.13
C LEU A 272 17.64 32.38 5.32
N GLY A 273 18.39 32.68 4.25
CA GLY A 273 19.47 33.66 4.27
C GLY A 273 18.99 35.08 4.57
N PHE A 274 17.86 35.48 3.97
CA PHE A 274 17.21 36.77 4.26
C PHE A 274 16.76 36.87 5.73
N LEU A 275 16.07 35.85 6.23
CA LEU A 275 15.60 35.81 7.63
C LEU A 275 16.76 35.82 8.62
N LEU A 276 17.84 35.07 8.33
CA LEU A 276 19.04 35.05 9.16
C LEU A 276 19.70 36.44 9.22
N THR A 277 19.79 37.13 8.07
CA THR A 277 20.37 38.47 8.00
C THR A 277 19.54 39.48 8.78
N LEU A 278 18.21 39.42 8.67
CA LEU A 278 17.30 40.25 9.47
C LEU A 278 17.47 40.00 10.97
N ALA A 279 17.53 38.73 11.39
CA ALA A 279 17.74 38.37 12.79
C ALA A 279 19.09 38.88 13.33
N LEU A 280 20.17 38.72 12.56
CA LEU A 280 21.51 39.23 12.94
C LEU A 280 21.53 40.75 13.05
N LEU A 281 20.84 41.48 12.16
CA LEU A 281 20.71 42.93 12.24
C LEU A 281 19.93 43.37 13.49
N LEU A 282 18.84 42.68 13.83
CA LEU A 282 18.08 42.95 15.05
C LEU A 282 18.91 42.69 16.32
N ILE A 283 19.66 41.59 16.36
CA ILE A 283 20.57 41.28 17.48
C ILE A 283 21.66 42.34 17.58
N PHE A 284 22.29 42.71 16.46
CA PHE A 284 23.34 43.73 16.44
C PHE A 284 22.84 45.10 16.92
N THR A 285 21.69 45.54 16.42
CA THR A 285 21.06 46.81 16.83
C THR A 285 20.69 46.78 18.31
N PHE A 286 20.12 45.67 18.81
CA PHE A 286 19.83 45.48 20.23
C PHE A 286 21.09 45.58 21.10
N ILE A 287 22.17 44.85 20.76
CA ILE A 287 23.44 44.91 21.48
C ILE A 287 24.00 46.33 21.49
N LYS A 288 23.96 47.04 20.36
CA LYS A 288 24.43 48.43 20.26
C LYS A 288 23.58 49.38 21.11
N THR A 289 22.26 49.24 21.11
CA THR A 289 21.37 50.04 21.96
C THR A 289 21.60 49.75 23.44
N CYS A 290 21.71 48.49 23.84
CA CYS A 290 22.03 48.11 25.22
C CYS A 290 23.41 48.65 25.66
N SER A 291 24.44 48.52 24.81
CA SER A 291 25.78 49.06 25.08
C SER A 291 25.78 50.59 25.17
N PHE A 292 25.03 51.27 24.30
CA PHE A 292 24.87 52.73 24.36
C PHE A 292 24.15 53.17 25.64
N CYS A 293 23.04 52.51 26.00
CA CYS A 293 22.34 52.74 27.26
C CYS A 293 23.25 52.51 28.46
N TRP A 294 24.05 51.44 28.45
CA TRP A 294 25.03 51.14 29.51
C TRP A 294 26.10 52.23 29.62
N HIS A 295 26.71 52.65 28.51
CA HIS A 295 27.70 53.73 28.52
C HIS A 295 27.11 55.06 29.00
N ARG A 296 25.85 55.35 28.68
CA ARG A 296 25.19 56.60 29.09
C ARG A 296 24.74 56.59 30.56
N CYS A 297 24.29 55.44 31.07
CA CYS A 297 23.84 55.29 32.46
C CYS A 297 25.00 55.01 33.45
N CYS A 298 26.04 54.29 33.03
CA CYS A 298 27.14 53.84 33.92
C CYS A 298 28.50 54.48 33.60
N GLY A 299 28.65 55.23 32.50
CA GLY A 299 29.92 55.82 32.04
C GLY A 299 30.27 57.22 32.55
N ARG A 300 29.42 57.87 33.36
CA ARG A 300 29.80 59.11 34.08
C ARG A 300 30.45 58.78 35.43
N LYS A 301 31.69 58.29 35.42
CA LYS A 301 32.57 58.45 36.59
C LYS A 301 33.13 59.87 36.57
N GLY A 302 32.73 60.69 37.54
CA GLY A 302 33.13 62.09 37.66
C GLY A 302 34.65 62.26 37.73
N LYS A 303 35.18 63.28 37.03
CA LYS A 303 36.55 63.76 37.24
C LYS A 303 36.65 64.32 38.68
N PRO A 304 37.56 63.85 39.55
CA PRO A 304 37.82 64.55 40.80
C PRO A 304 38.55 65.87 40.50
N LYS A 305 38.03 66.98 41.05
CA LYS A 305 38.65 68.31 41.01
C LYS A 305 40.03 68.26 41.67
N ARG A 306 41.05 68.74 40.95
CA ARG A 306 42.39 69.00 41.49
C ARG A 306 42.27 70.16 42.50
N LYS A 307 42.61 69.93 43.78
CA LYS A 307 42.74 71.01 44.77
C LYS A 307 44.01 71.81 44.46
N ALA A 308 43.88 73.14 44.49
CA ALA A 308 45.00 74.06 44.50
C ALA A 308 45.48 74.24 45.94
N GLU A 309 46.78 74.12 46.14
CA GLU A 309 47.61 74.79 47.15
C GLU A 309 49.00 74.97 46.54
#